data_AF-A0A955FDM0-F1
#
_entry.id   AF-A0A955FDM0-F1
#
_cell.length_a   1.000
_cell.length_b   1.000
_cell.length_c   1.000
_cell.angle_alpha   90.00
_cell.angle_beta   90.00
_cell.angle_gamma   90.00
#
_symmetry.space_group_name_H-M   'P 1'
#
loop_
_entity.id
_entity.type
_entity.pdbx_description
1 polymer ?
#
loop_
_entity_poly.entity_id
_entity_poly.type
_entity_poly.pdbx_seq_one_letter_code
_entity_poly.pdbx_strand_id
1 'polypeptide(L)'
;MAEFFKKRWKLVLNIVTVLALGAVVYASRHDVLATIDNLGKVNTWALLLMIPIQLLNYHAQTRMYQDMFGVVGNKLEYKDLYKLSLELNFVNHVFPSGGAAGISYFNIRLKNADLTASKATLVHIMKL
;
A
#
# COMPACT_ATOMS: atom_id res chain seq x y z
N MET A 1 -37.07 -14.87 -2.73
CA MET A 1 -35.89 -14.10 -3.22
C MET A 1 -34.91 -13.72 -2.10
N ALA A 2 -35.37 -13.22 -0.95
CA ALA A 2 -34.49 -12.75 0.14
C ALA A 2 -33.53 -13.83 0.72
N GLU A 3 -33.96 -15.09 0.83
CA GLU A 3 -33.08 -16.18 1.32
C GLU A 3 -31.95 -16.54 0.35
N PHE A 4 -32.18 -16.43 -0.96
CA PHE A 4 -31.17 -16.74 -1.98
C PHE A 4 -30.01 -15.74 -1.91
N PHE A 5 -30.33 -14.46 -1.71
CA PHE A 5 -29.34 -13.40 -1.49
C PHE A 5 -28.54 -13.61 -0.20
N LYS A 6 -29.18 -14.08 0.88
CA LYS A 6 -28.51 -14.35 2.17
C LYS A 6 -27.55 -15.54 2.08
N LYS A 7 -27.93 -16.61 1.35
CA LYS A 7 -27.11 -17.83 1.19
C LYS A 7 -25.96 -17.67 0.19
N ARG A 8 -26.10 -16.77 -0.80
CA ARG A 8 -25.10 -16.49 -1.86
C ARG A 8 -24.52 -15.08 -1.82
N TRP A 9 -24.56 -14.41 -0.66
CA TRP A 9 -24.10 -13.03 -0.50
C TRP A 9 -22.70 -12.77 -1.07
N LYS A 10 -21.74 -13.69 -0.80
CA LYS A 10 -20.37 -13.61 -1.36
C LYS A 10 -20.33 -13.60 -2.89
N LEU A 11 -21.21 -14.36 -3.54
CA LEU A 11 -21.30 -14.45 -4.99
C LEU A 11 -21.92 -13.18 -5.59
N VAL A 12 -22.97 -12.65 -4.96
CA VAL A 12 -23.57 -11.35 -5.35
C VAL A 12 -22.53 -10.24 -5.23
N LEU A 13 -21.80 -10.18 -4.11
CA LEU A 13 -20.78 -9.17 -3.86
C LEU A 13 -19.65 -9.24 -4.90
N ASN A 14 -19.20 -10.44 -5.27
CA ASN A 14 -18.21 -10.62 -6.34
C ASN A 14 -18.73 -10.16 -7.70
N ILE A 15 -19.96 -10.51 -8.07
CA ILE A 15 -20.56 -10.07 -9.35
C ILE A 15 -20.66 -8.54 -9.39
N VAL A 16 -21.15 -7.92 -8.31
CA VAL A 16 -21.25 -6.45 -8.22
C VAL A 16 -19.86 -5.82 -8.32
N THR A 17 -18.86 -6.38 -7.65
CA THR A 17 -17.48 -5.88 -7.69
C THR A 17 -16.89 -5.96 -9.10
N VAL A 18 -17.06 -7.09 -9.79
CA VAL A 18 -16.59 -7.26 -11.17
C VAL A 18 -17.29 -6.30 -12.13
N LEU A 19 -18.61 -6.13 -11.98
CA LEU A 19 -19.37 -5.17 -12.79
C LEU A 19 -18.93 -3.73 -12.53
N ALA A 20 -18.69 -3.37 -11.27
CA ALA A 20 -18.18 -2.04 -10.90
C ALA A 20 -16.79 -1.79 -11.49
N LEU A 21 -15.87 -2.77 -11.39
CA LEU A 21 -14.55 -2.69 -12.03
C LEU A 21 -14.67 -2.53 -13.56
N GLY A 22 -15.53 -3.32 -14.20
CA GLY A 22 -15.79 -3.21 -15.64
C GLY A 22 -16.34 -1.85 -16.04
N ALA A 23 -17.26 -1.29 -15.24
CA ALA A 23 -17.82 0.05 -15.46
C ALA A 23 -16.75 1.14 -15.32
N VAL A 24 -15.87 1.06 -14.32
CA VAL A 24 -14.76 2.01 -14.13
C VAL A 24 -13.79 1.96 -15.31
N VAL A 25 -13.43 0.76 -15.78
CA VAL A 25 -12.55 0.58 -16.95
C VAL A 25 -13.21 1.16 -18.20
N TYR A 26 -14.49 0.88 -18.41
CA TYR A 26 -15.23 1.42 -19.55
C TYR A 26 -15.33 2.95 -19.49
N ALA A 27 -15.63 3.53 -18.33
CA ALA A 27 -15.71 4.98 -18.16
C ALA A 27 -14.35 5.66 -18.41
N SER A 28 -13.26 5.09 -17.88
CA SER A 28 -11.91 5.67 -17.95
C SER A 28 -11.20 5.44 -19.29
N ARG A 29 -11.81 4.71 -20.24
CA ARG A 29 -11.15 4.33 -21.50
C ARG A 29 -10.66 5.52 -22.33
N HIS A 30 -11.40 6.62 -22.32
CA HIS A 30 -11.03 7.83 -23.05
C HIS A 30 -9.88 8.57 -22.34
N ASP A 31 -9.87 8.56 -21.01
CA ASP A 31 -8.80 9.17 -20.21
C ASP A 31 -7.48 8.42 -20.40
N VAL A 32 -7.52 7.09 -20.55
CA VAL A 32 -6.33 6.28 -20.85
C VAL A 32 -5.71 6.70 -22.18
N LEU A 33 -6.52 6.86 -23.22
CA LEU A 33 -6.03 7.30 -24.53
C LEU A 33 -5.48 8.74 -24.49
N ALA A 34 -6.19 9.65 -23.81
CA ALA A 34 -5.72 11.02 -23.60
C ALA A 34 -4.41 11.07 -22.79
N THR A 35 -4.23 10.16 -21.83
CA THR A 35 -3.01 10.09 -21.03
C THR A 35 -1.80 9.67 -21.86
N ILE A 36 -1.98 8.71 -22.79
CA ILE A 36 -0.91 8.30 -23.71
C ILE A 36 -0.46 9.48 -24.59
N ASP A 37 -1.40 10.27 -25.09
CA ASP A 37 -1.06 11.45 -25.91
C ASP A 37 -0.38 12.56 -25.08
N ASN A 38 -0.74 12.67 -23.80
CA ASN A 38 -0.14 13.65 -22.88
C ASN A 38 1.22 13.22 -22.33
N LEU A 39 1.53 11.92 -22.25
CA LEU A 39 2.83 11.41 -21.78
C LEU A 39 4.00 12.01 -22.59
N GLY A 40 3.82 12.21 -23.90
CA GLY A 40 4.83 12.85 -24.75
C GLY A 40 5.01 14.36 -24.51
N LYS A 41 4.10 14.99 -23.78
CA LYS A 41 4.10 16.44 -23.46
C LYS A 41 4.53 16.71 -22.02
N VAL A 42 4.84 15.68 -21.25
CA VAL A 42 5.21 15.81 -19.84
C VAL A 42 6.58 16.48 -19.70
N ASN A 43 6.68 17.40 -18.76
CA ASN A 43 7.93 18.07 -18.42
C ASN A 43 8.95 17.04 -17.87
N THR A 44 10.03 16.81 -18.63
CA THR A 44 11.09 15.87 -18.26
C THR A 44 11.78 16.22 -16.93
N TRP A 45 11.91 17.51 -16.61
CA TRP A 45 12.46 17.94 -15.32
C TRP A 45 11.55 17.56 -14.16
N ALA A 46 10.23 17.67 -14.34
CA ALA A 46 9.27 17.24 -13.33
C ALA A 46 9.38 15.72 -13.09
N LEU A 47 9.49 14.91 -14.17
CA LEU A 47 9.70 13.47 -14.06
C LEU A 47 11.02 13.13 -13.35
N LEU A 48 12.10 13.83 -13.68
CA LEU A 48 13.40 13.60 -13.05
C LEU A 48 13.37 13.97 -11.57
N LEU A 49 12.65 15.03 -11.20
CA LEU A 49 12.41 15.44 -9.81
C LEU A 49 11.53 14.44 -9.02
N MET A 50 10.70 13.63 -9.69
CA MET A 50 9.94 12.59 -8.98
C MET A 50 10.87 11.58 -8.29
N ILE A 51 12.03 11.27 -8.86
CA ILE A 51 12.99 10.33 -8.27
C ILE A 51 13.49 10.81 -6.89
N PRO A 52 14.12 11.99 -6.75
CA PRO A 52 14.56 12.49 -5.44
C PRO A 52 13.39 12.75 -4.49
N ILE A 53 12.24 13.21 -4.99
CA ILE A 53 11.04 13.38 -4.15
C ILE A 53 10.59 12.04 -3.57
N GLN A 54 10.59 10.97 -4.37
CA GLN A 54 10.22 9.64 -3.91
C GLN A 54 11.23 9.08 -2.90
N LEU A 55 12.53 9.34 -3.10
CA LEU A 55 13.57 8.96 -2.12
C LEU A 55 13.39 9.71 -0.79
N LEU A 56 13.10 11.02 -0.84
CA LEU A 56 12.78 11.81 0.35
C LEU A 56 11.51 11.33 1.05
N ASN A 57 10.50 10.92 0.28
CA ASN A 57 9.28 10.33 0.82
C ASN A 57 9.58 9.03 1.58
N TYR A 58 10.37 8.12 1.00
CA TYR A 58 10.78 6.89 1.68
C TYR A 58 11.67 7.16 2.90
N HIS A 59 12.55 8.16 2.83
CA HIS A 59 13.33 8.61 3.99
C HIS A 59 12.41 9.07 5.13
N ALA A 60 11.45 9.94 4.85
CA ALA A 60 10.50 10.45 5.83
C ALA A 60 9.67 9.30 6.45
N GLN A 61 9.18 8.38 5.63
CA GLN A 61 8.44 7.20 6.11
C GLN A 61 9.30 6.32 7.02
N THR A 62 10.59 6.16 6.70
CA THR A 62 11.53 5.35 7.51
C THR A 62 11.81 6.01 8.85
N ARG A 63 12.02 7.33 8.87
CA ARG A 63 12.22 8.10 10.11
C ARG A 63 10.99 8.04 11.02
N MET A 64 9.80 8.16 10.44
CA MET A 64 8.55 8.01 11.18
C MET A 64 8.45 6.62 11.84
N TYR A 65 8.81 5.55 11.12
CA TYR A 65 8.88 4.22 11.73
C TYR A 65 9.91 4.14 12.87
N GLN A 66 11.11 4.74 12.70
CA GLN A 66 12.12 4.77 13.78
C GLN A 66 11.57 5.44 15.04
N ASP A 67 10.88 6.56 14.90
CA ASP A 67 10.32 7.31 16.02
C ASP A 67 9.21 6.50 16.71
N MET A 68 8.28 5.91 15.94
CA MET A 68 7.20 5.09 16.48
C MET A 68 7.72 3.83 17.19
N PHE A 69 8.72 3.16 16.62
CA PHE A 69 9.36 2.01 17.27
C PHE A 69 10.12 2.45 18.54
N GLY A 70 10.75 3.63 18.52
CA GLY A 70 11.40 4.23 19.68
C GLY A 70 10.43 4.46 20.85
N VAL A 71 9.21 4.94 20.57
CA VAL A 71 8.16 5.14 21.58
C VAL A 71 7.74 3.83 22.26
N VAL A 72 7.72 2.71 21.54
CA VAL A 72 7.39 1.38 22.11
C VAL A 72 8.60 0.64 22.68
N GLY A 73 9.75 1.33 22.79
CA GLY A 73 10.98 0.84 23.42
C GLY A 73 11.85 -0.03 22.52
N ASN A 74 11.65 -0.02 21.20
CA ASN A 74 12.42 -0.79 20.23
C ASN A 74 13.32 0.14 19.40
N LYS A 75 14.61 -0.17 19.32
CA LYS A 75 15.56 0.54 18.44
C LYS A 75 15.85 -0.33 17.22
N LEU A 76 15.34 0.08 16.07
CA LEU A 76 15.59 -0.59 14.81
C LEU A 76 16.52 0.23 13.92
N GLU A 77 17.39 -0.47 13.18
CA GLU A 77 18.31 0.17 12.27
C GLU A 77 17.56 0.85 11.13
N TYR A 78 18.00 2.05 10.75
CA TYR A 78 17.44 2.80 9.63
C TYR A 78 17.41 1.95 8.34
N LYS A 79 18.49 1.21 8.07
CA LYS A 79 18.63 0.41 6.86
C LYS A 79 17.58 -0.69 6.75
N ASP A 80 17.24 -1.33 7.86
CA ASP A 80 16.23 -2.39 7.91
C ASP A 80 14.83 -1.82 7.74
N LEU A 81 14.54 -0.69 8.39
CA LEU A 81 13.26 0.01 8.22
C LEU A 81 13.09 0.61 6.82
N TYR A 82 14.16 1.09 6.20
CA TYR A 82 14.12 1.59 4.82
C TYR A 82 13.80 0.47 3.84
N LYS A 83 14.45 -0.68 3.98
CA LYS A 83 14.13 -1.88 3.19
C LYS A 83 12.69 -2.33 3.42
N LEU A 84 12.24 -2.39 4.68
CA LEU A 84 10.87 -2.73 5.04
C LEU A 84 9.86 -1.78 4.38
N SER A 85 10.14 -0.47 4.36
CA SER A 85 9.28 0.51 3.70
C SER A 85 9.18 0.28 2.19
N LEU A 86 10.28 -0.08 1.52
CA LEU A 86 10.28 -0.42 0.10
C LEU A 86 9.51 -1.72 -0.18
N GLU A 87 9.76 -2.75 0.63
CA GLU A 87 9.07 -4.04 0.55
C GLU A 87 7.56 -3.88 0.73
N LEU A 88 7.13 -3.10 1.73
CA LEU A 88 5.72 -2.79 1.95
C LEU A 88 5.10 -2.00 0.80
N ASN A 89 5.81 -1.02 0.25
CA ASN A 89 5.30 -0.25 -0.87
C ASN A 89 5.08 -1.14 -2.10
N PHE A 90 6.02 -2.05 -2.35
CA PHE A 90 5.91 -3.07 -3.40
C PHE A 90 4.72 -4.01 -3.16
N VAL A 91 4.59 -4.59 -1.95
CA VAL A 91 3.49 -5.50 -1.62
C VAL A 91 2.13 -4.81 -1.78
N ASN A 92 2.00 -3.56 -1.33
CA ASN A 92 0.77 -2.80 -1.45
C ASN A 92 0.40 -2.47 -2.90
N HIS A 93 1.37 -2.28 -3.78
CA HIS A 93 1.12 -2.03 -5.21
C HIS A 93 0.86 -3.30 -6.02
N VAL A 94 1.61 -4.37 -5.78
CA VAL A 94 1.50 -5.61 -6.56
C VAL A 94 0.35 -6.49 -6.08
N PHE A 95 0.08 -6.49 -4.77
CA PHE A 95 -1.01 -7.25 -4.15
C PHE A 95 -1.98 -6.31 -3.43
N PRO A 96 -2.72 -5.46 -4.18
CA PRO A 96 -3.67 -4.50 -3.63
C PRO A 96 -4.87 -5.25 -3.03
N SER A 97 -4.68 -5.71 -1.80
CA SER A 97 -5.63 -6.50 -1.01
C SER A 97 -6.40 -5.62 -0.01
N GLY A 98 -6.37 -4.30 -0.19
CA GLY A 98 -6.91 -3.33 0.77
C GLY A 98 -6.08 -3.25 2.06
N GLY A 99 -4.75 -3.43 1.97
CA GLY A 99 -3.83 -3.34 3.12
C GLY A 99 -3.60 -4.64 3.90
N ALA A 100 -4.41 -5.68 3.67
CA ALA A 100 -4.27 -6.97 4.37
C ALA A 100 -2.93 -7.67 4.09
N ALA A 101 -2.45 -7.66 2.84
CA ALA A 101 -1.15 -8.23 2.48
C ALA A 101 0.00 -7.42 3.08
N GLY A 102 -0.10 -6.08 3.11
CA GLY A 102 0.91 -5.21 3.71
C GLY A 102 1.07 -5.46 5.21
N ILE A 103 -0.04 -5.51 5.96
CA ILE A 103 -0.03 -5.81 7.40
C ILE A 103 0.52 -7.23 7.67
N SER A 104 0.08 -8.21 6.89
CA SER A 104 0.55 -9.60 7.05
C SER A 104 2.05 -9.71 6.81
N TYR A 105 2.55 -9.07 5.75
CA TYR A 105 3.98 -9.02 5.45
C TYR A 105 4.76 -8.29 6.54
N PHE A 106 4.27 -7.13 7.00
CA PHE A 106 4.88 -6.34 8.06
C PHE A 106 5.12 -7.16 9.34
N ASN A 107 4.09 -7.88 9.78
CA ASN A 107 4.15 -8.70 10.98
C ASN A 107 5.09 -9.90 10.84
N ILE A 108 5.15 -10.54 9.66
CA ILE A 108 6.08 -11.64 9.40
C ILE A 108 7.52 -11.13 9.35
N ARG A 109 7.76 -10.02 8.66
CA ARG A 109 9.09 -9.45 8.45
C ARG A 109 9.73 -8.95 9.74
N LEU A 110 8.92 -8.45 10.68
CA LEU A 110 9.36 -7.95 11.99
C LEU A 110 9.36 -9.00 13.10
N LYS A 111 9.09 -10.27 12.79
CA LYS A 111 9.08 -11.38 13.75
C LYS A 111 10.51 -11.75 14.16
N ASN A 112 11.16 -10.88 14.94
CA ASN A 112 12.41 -11.14 15.65
C ASN A 112 12.11 -11.29 17.15
N ALA A 113 12.98 -11.99 17.88
CA ALA A 113 12.77 -12.33 19.30
C ALA A 113 12.48 -11.12 20.23
N ASP A 114 12.95 -9.92 19.86
CA ASP A 114 12.74 -8.66 20.62
C ASP A 114 11.47 -7.86 20.22
N LEU A 115 10.79 -8.21 19.14
CA LEU A 115 9.62 -7.49 18.61
C LEU A 115 8.38 -8.38 18.67
N THR A 116 7.53 -8.14 19.66
CA THR A 116 6.24 -8.80 19.76
C THR A 116 5.31 -8.31 18.63
N ALA A 117 4.52 -9.22 18.07
CA ALA A 117 3.56 -8.92 17.00
C ALA A 117 2.57 -7.80 17.38
N SER A 118 2.24 -7.69 18.68
CA SER A 118 1.39 -6.63 19.23
C SER A 118 2.02 -5.24 19.08
N LYS A 119 3.32 -5.10 19.34
CA LYS A 119 4.04 -3.82 19.16
C LYS A 119 4.16 -3.44 17.69
N ALA A 120 4.47 -4.41 16.82
CA ALA A 120 4.52 -4.17 15.38
C ALA A 120 3.14 -3.73 14.85
N THR A 121 2.07 -4.40 15.26
CA THR A 121 0.70 -4.03 14.84
C THR A 121 0.31 -2.64 15.37
N LEU A 122 0.63 -2.31 16.63
CA LEU A 122 0.38 -0.99 17.19
C LEU A 122 1.10 0.12 16.40
N VAL A 123 2.39 -0.05 16.13
CA VAL A 123 3.17 0.90 15.32
C VAL A 123 2.59 1.05 13.91
N HIS A 124 2.15 -0.06 13.29
CA HIS A 124 1.53 0.00 11.98
C HIS A 124 0.19 0.77 11.99
N ILE A 125 -0.62 0.59 13.03
CA ILE A 125 -1.89 1.30 13.20
C ILE A 125 -1.66 2.79 13.47
N MET A 126 -0.65 3.15 14.27
CA MET A 126 -0.30 4.55 14.53
C MET A 126 0.17 5.30 13.27
N LYS A 127 0.64 4.56 12.25
CA LYS A 127 1.05 5.12 10.96
C LYS A 127 -0.13 5.37 10.00
N LEU A 128 -1.18 4.54 10.06
CA LEU A 128 -2.34 4.64 9.17
C LEU A 128 -3.11 5.95 9.42
#